data_AF-A0A6A4L0R1-F1
#
_entry.id   AF-A0A6A4L0R1-F1
#
_cell.length_a   1.000
_cell.length_b   1.000
_cell.length_c   1.000
_cell.angle_alpha   90.00
_cell.angle_beta   90.00
_cell.angle_gamma   90.00
#
_symmetry.space_group_name_H-M   'P 1'
#
loop_
_entity.id
_entity.type
_entity.pdbx_description
1 polymer ?
#
loop_
_entity_poly.entity_id
_entity_poly.type
_entity_poly.pdbx_seq_one_letter_code
_entity_poly.pdbx_strand_id
1 'polypeptide(L)'
;MEELVDGDWPSDNNCLVALDTPNDKVSSMPWANIHVSNILSATQELHEMIIISLLLASKHEPDGRVILAEFESFRILNTYSPNNGWKEEENAFQRRRKWDKRIMEFVIEISDKPLIWCGDLNVSHEEIDVSHPEFFSSAKLNGYIPPNKEDCGQPGFTLSERKRFGAILKEGMLADAYRFLQKEKDMERGFSWSGNPVGKYRGKRMRIDYFIVSEKLKDRIVACDMHGQGIELQGFYGSDHCPVSLELSQASPDSDQS
;
A
#
# COMPACT_ATOMS: atom_id res chain seq x y z
N MET A 1 -21.14 2.64 8.40
CA MET A 1 -20.54 1.31 8.67
C MET A 1 -21.42 0.15 8.20
N GLU A 2 -22.68 0.36 7.79
CA GLU A 2 -23.53 -0.70 7.19
C GLU A 2 -23.54 -0.69 5.64
N GLU A 3 -23.16 0.40 4.96
CA GLU A 3 -23.29 0.50 3.48
C GLU A 3 -22.23 -0.25 2.66
N LEU A 4 -21.19 -0.84 3.27
CA LEU A 4 -20.20 -1.65 2.55
C LEU A 4 -20.62 -3.12 2.37
N VAL A 5 -21.76 -3.52 2.93
CA VAL A 5 -22.26 -4.90 2.85
C VAL A 5 -23.17 -5.12 1.63
N ASP A 6 -23.81 -4.06 1.12
CA ASP A 6 -24.88 -4.13 0.10
C ASP A 6 -24.45 -3.66 -1.31
N GLY A 7 -23.15 -3.71 -1.63
CA GLY A 7 -22.70 -3.59 -3.01
C GLY A 7 -22.92 -4.90 -3.76
N ASP A 8 -23.54 -4.87 -4.94
CA ASP A 8 -23.57 -6.02 -5.88
C ASP A 8 -22.12 -6.35 -6.29
N TRP A 9 -21.45 -7.21 -5.52
CA TRP A 9 -20.11 -7.70 -5.82
C TRP A 9 -20.19 -8.71 -6.98
N PRO A 10 -19.32 -8.60 -8.01
CA PRO A 10 -19.30 -9.56 -9.11
C PRO A 10 -19.17 -11.00 -8.58
N SER A 11 -20.10 -11.87 -8.96
CA SER A 11 -20.17 -13.29 -8.57
C SER A 11 -19.17 -14.18 -9.30
N ASP A 12 -18.22 -13.61 -10.03
CA ASP A 12 -17.32 -14.34 -10.90
C ASP A 12 -16.04 -14.67 -10.13
N ASN A 13 -15.80 -15.96 -9.90
CA ASN A 13 -14.56 -16.76 -9.83
C ASN A 13 -13.14 -16.13 -9.66
N ASN A 14 -13.01 -14.85 -9.33
CA ASN A 14 -11.79 -14.05 -9.29
C ASN A 14 -11.40 -13.74 -7.84
N CYS A 15 -10.11 -13.55 -7.59
CA CYS A 15 -9.61 -13.21 -6.25
C CYS A 15 -9.65 -11.70 -6.04
N LEU A 16 -10.53 -11.23 -5.14
CA LEU A 16 -10.63 -9.83 -4.75
C LEU A 16 -9.94 -9.60 -3.40
N VAL A 17 -8.98 -8.67 -3.37
CA VAL A 17 -8.38 -8.20 -2.12
C VAL A 17 -8.71 -6.72 -1.94
N ALA A 18 -9.31 -6.36 -0.81
CA ALA A 18 -9.64 -4.97 -0.48
C ALA A 18 -8.86 -4.51 0.75
N LEU A 19 -8.32 -3.29 0.70
CA LEU A 19 -7.68 -2.61 1.82
C LEU A 19 -8.61 -1.52 2.37
N ASP A 20 -8.75 -1.47 3.69
CA ASP A 20 -9.33 -0.34 4.41
C ASP A 20 -8.35 0.07 5.52
N THR A 21 -7.92 1.33 5.54
CA THR A 21 -7.02 1.88 6.55
C THR A 21 -7.83 2.73 7.54
N PRO A 22 -7.98 2.28 8.81
CA PRO A 22 -8.69 3.06 9.81
C PRO A 22 -7.95 4.37 10.12
N ASN A 23 -8.73 5.42 10.41
CA ASN A 23 -8.26 6.76 10.74
C ASN A 23 -7.40 6.78 12.02
N ASP A 24 -6.33 7.60 12.04
CA ASP A 24 -5.34 7.76 13.13
C ASP A 24 -5.92 8.19 14.51
N LYS A 25 -7.23 8.42 14.62
CA LYS A 25 -7.90 9.02 15.79
C LYS A 25 -8.66 8.04 16.69
N VAL A 26 -8.72 6.75 16.37
CA VAL A 26 -9.43 5.77 17.21
C VAL A 26 -8.43 4.97 18.04
N SER A 27 -8.02 5.55 19.18
CA SER A 27 -6.99 5.00 20.09
C SER A 27 -7.41 3.72 20.84
N SER A 28 -8.44 3.01 20.42
CA SER A 28 -8.99 1.86 21.17
C SER A 28 -9.47 0.68 20.31
N MET A 29 -9.09 0.62 19.03
CA MET A 29 -9.33 -0.57 18.20
C MET A 29 -8.00 -1.07 17.62
N PRO A 30 -7.76 -2.39 17.56
CA PRO A 30 -6.55 -2.91 16.93
C PRO A 30 -6.50 -2.42 15.49
N TRP A 31 -5.44 -1.69 15.19
CA TRP A 31 -5.12 -1.13 13.89
C TRP A 31 -5.02 -2.27 12.88
N ALA A 32 -5.63 -2.09 11.70
CA ALA A 32 -5.89 -3.10 10.67
C ALA A 32 -7.09 -4.03 10.95
N ASN A 33 -8.30 -3.49 10.86
CA ASN A 33 -9.38 -4.29 10.26
C ASN A 33 -9.09 -4.33 8.75
N ILE A 34 -8.22 -5.24 8.34
CA ILE A 34 -8.42 -5.85 7.03
C ILE A 34 -9.83 -6.45 7.14
N HIS A 35 -10.79 -5.98 6.36
CA HIS A 35 -11.99 -6.76 6.11
C HIS A 35 -11.56 -7.99 5.29
N VAL A 36 -10.91 -8.95 5.96
CA VAL A 36 -10.55 -10.28 5.43
C VAL A 36 -11.83 -11.03 5.02
N SER A 37 -13.01 -10.54 5.43
CA SER A 37 -14.29 -11.08 5.00
C SER A 37 -14.43 -11.20 3.47
N ASN A 38 -13.77 -10.33 2.69
CA ASN A 38 -13.85 -10.39 1.22
C ASN A 38 -12.62 -11.01 0.53
N ILE A 39 -11.47 -11.15 1.22
CA ILE A 39 -10.36 -12.02 0.78
C ILE A 39 -10.85 -13.48 0.66
N LEU A 40 -11.86 -13.84 1.45
CA LEU A 40 -12.39 -15.20 1.61
C LEU A 40 -13.37 -15.65 0.53
N SER A 41 -13.79 -14.80 -0.42
CA SER A 41 -14.78 -15.25 -1.44
C SER A 41 -14.20 -16.20 -2.50
N ALA A 42 -12.87 -16.25 -2.66
CA ALA A 42 -12.23 -16.97 -3.77
C ALA A 42 -11.24 -18.10 -3.38
N THR A 43 -10.88 -18.27 -2.11
CA THR A 43 -9.99 -19.36 -1.70
C THR A 43 -10.56 -20.09 -0.50
N GLN A 44 -11.11 -21.27 -0.75
CA GLN A 44 -11.72 -22.14 0.26
C GLN A 44 -10.71 -22.74 1.24
N GLU A 45 -9.42 -22.39 1.17
CA GLU A 45 -8.35 -23.00 1.98
C GLU A 45 -7.30 -21.97 2.41
N LEU A 46 -7.55 -21.28 3.53
CA LEU A 46 -6.47 -20.70 4.32
C LEU A 46 -5.73 -21.85 5.01
N HIS A 47 -4.49 -22.14 4.59
CA HIS A 47 -3.69 -23.18 5.25
C HIS A 47 -3.08 -22.66 6.57
N GLU A 48 -2.61 -21.39 6.62
CA GLU A 48 -2.09 -20.79 7.85
C GLU A 48 -2.03 -19.24 7.77
N MET A 49 -2.52 -18.53 8.78
CA MET A 49 -2.30 -17.09 8.94
C MET A 49 -1.16 -16.85 9.93
N ILE A 50 -0.03 -16.29 9.48
CA ILE A 50 1.15 -16.09 10.30
C ILE A 50 1.42 -14.59 10.45
N ILE A 51 1.24 -14.06 11.66
CA ILE A 51 1.81 -12.74 11.95
C ILE A 51 3.33 -12.92 11.97
N ILE A 52 4.08 -12.16 11.18
CA ILE A 52 5.55 -12.31 11.06
C ILE A 52 6.21 -11.02 11.49
N SER A 53 7.23 -11.14 12.36
CA SER A 53 8.13 -10.03 12.66
C SER A 53 9.14 -9.86 11.54
N LEU A 54 9.45 -8.62 11.17
CA LEU A 54 10.59 -8.30 10.30
C LEU A 54 11.95 -8.70 10.94
N LEU A 55 11.97 -9.15 12.20
CA LEU A 55 13.09 -9.86 12.80
C LEU A 55 12.78 -11.35 12.71
N LEU A 56 13.55 -12.12 11.94
CA LEU A 56 13.44 -13.59 11.83
C LEU A 56 13.53 -14.34 13.18
N ALA A 57 13.73 -13.64 14.31
CA ALA A 57 13.80 -14.18 15.65
C ALA A 57 12.48 -14.12 16.46
N SER A 58 11.46 -13.38 16.00
CA SER A 58 10.19 -13.21 16.70
C SER A 58 9.01 -13.56 15.79
N LYS A 59 8.01 -14.25 16.33
CA LYS A 59 6.72 -14.45 15.63
C LYS A 59 5.85 -13.19 15.61
N HIS A 60 6.29 -12.05 16.18
CA HIS A 60 5.48 -10.84 16.23
C HIS A 60 6.29 -9.58 15.94
N GLU A 61 5.80 -8.77 15.00
CA GLU A 61 6.23 -7.39 14.80
C GLU A 61 5.61 -6.54 15.94
N PRO A 62 6.41 -5.88 16.79
CA PRO A 62 5.91 -5.23 18.00
C PRO A 62 4.94 -4.08 17.72
N ASP A 63 5.04 -3.43 16.56
CA ASP A 63 4.21 -2.29 16.19
C ASP A 63 2.93 -2.71 15.43
N GLY A 64 2.76 -4.01 15.14
CA GLY A 64 1.60 -4.54 14.39
C GLY A 64 1.55 -4.10 12.94
N ARG A 65 2.69 -3.69 12.35
CA ARG A 65 2.75 -3.09 11.01
C ARG A 65 2.92 -4.10 9.87
N VAL A 66 3.00 -5.39 10.16
CA VAL A 66 3.27 -6.45 9.19
C VAL A 66 2.40 -7.67 9.47
N ILE A 67 1.69 -8.13 8.45
CA ILE A 67 0.90 -9.37 8.47
C ILE A 67 1.25 -10.16 7.21
N LEU A 68 1.61 -11.44 7.35
CA LEU A 68 1.81 -12.35 6.22
C LEU A 68 0.76 -13.48 6.27
N ALA A 69 -0.14 -13.53 5.30
CA ALA A 69 -0.99 -14.69 5.10
C ALA A 69 -0.37 -15.59 4.04
N GLU A 70 -0.27 -16.89 4.31
CA GLU A 70 0.23 -17.87 3.35
C GLU A 70 -0.93 -18.74 2.84
N PHE A 71 -1.05 -18.79 1.52
CA PHE A 71 -1.97 -19.67 0.80
C PHE A 71 -1.14 -20.72 0.05
N GLU A 72 -1.83 -21.73 -0.48
CA GLU A 72 -1.19 -22.80 -1.26
C GLU A 72 -0.36 -22.22 -2.43
N SER A 73 -0.95 -21.33 -3.23
CA SER A 73 -0.36 -20.83 -4.47
C SER A 73 0.32 -19.45 -4.38
N PHE A 74 0.07 -18.67 -3.31
CA PHE A 74 0.67 -17.33 -3.14
C PHE A 74 0.71 -16.90 -1.66
N ARG A 75 1.41 -15.80 -1.38
CA ARG A 75 1.43 -15.12 -0.08
C ARG A 75 0.81 -13.74 -0.21
N ILE A 76 0.13 -13.27 0.84
CA ILE A 76 -0.29 -11.87 0.99
C ILE A 76 0.52 -11.25 2.12
N LEU A 77 1.31 -10.23 1.81
CA LEU A 77 1.98 -9.38 2.78
C LEU A 77 1.19 -8.07 2.91
N ASN A 78 0.59 -7.78 4.05
CA ASN A 78 0.06 -6.45 4.34
C ASN A 78 1.06 -5.69 5.21
N THR A 79 1.37 -4.45 4.85
CA THR A 79 2.21 -3.58 5.66
C THR A 79 1.66 -2.17 5.83
N TYR A 80 1.88 -1.59 7.01
CA TYR A 80 1.74 -0.16 7.26
C TYR A 80 3.12 0.49 7.47
N SER A 81 3.66 1.08 6.40
CA SER A 81 5.01 1.65 6.43
C SER A 81 5.07 2.91 7.30
N PRO A 82 6.13 3.09 8.12
CA PRO A 82 6.38 4.33 8.85
C PRO A 82 6.33 5.59 7.96
N ASN A 83 5.51 6.57 8.32
CA ASN A 83 5.61 7.92 7.76
C ASN A 83 6.80 8.67 8.42
N ASN A 84 7.61 9.37 7.64
CA ASN A 84 8.71 10.20 8.16
C ASN A 84 8.21 11.39 8.99
N GLY A 85 7.00 11.86 8.73
CA GLY A 85 6.39 13.01 9.39
C GLY A 85 7.16 14.31 9.18
N TRP A 86 6.65 15.37 9.78
CA TRP A 86 7.27 16.70 9.75
C TRP A 86 7.91 17.10 11.10
N LYS A 87 7.91 16.21 12.10
CA LYS A 87 8.33 16.51 13.47
C LYS A 87 9.63 15.80 13.84
N GLU A 88 10.33 16.39 14.81
CA GLU A 88 11.58 15.96 15.45
C GLU A 88 11.45 14.65 16.25
N GLU A 89 10.81 13.61 15.70
CA GLU A 89 11.25 12.27 16.10
C GLU A 89 12.68 12.15 15.55
N GLU A 90 13.67 12.33 16.42
CA GLU A 90 15.11 12.36 16.09
C GLU A 90 15.54 11.18 15.18
N ASN A 91 14.74 10.12 15.19
CA ASN A 91 14.97 8.88 14.45
C ASN A 91 13.94 8.55 13.37
N ALA A 92 13.00 9.42 12.97
CA ALA A 92 11.96 9.07 11.98
C ALA A 92 12.56 8.63 10.64
N PHE A 93 13.50 9.42 10.08
CA PHE A 93 14.21 9.07 8.85
C PHE A 93 15.02 7.78 8.98
N GLN A 94 15.69 7.58 10.12
CA GLN A 94 16.47 6.37 10.36
C GLN A 94 15.57 5.14 10.48
N ARG A 95 14.43 5.27 11.19
CA ARG A 95 13.40 4.25 11.34
C ARG A 95 12.83 3.86 9.97
N ARG A 96 12.46 4.84 9.14
CA ARG A 96 11.96 4.58 7.78
C ARG A 96 13.02 3.94 6.88
N ARG A 97 14.27 4.42 6.90
CA ARG A 97 15.35 3.80 6.11
C ARG A 97 15.64 2.35 6.53
N LYS A 98 15.64 2.08 7.84
CA LYS A 98 15.81 0.73 8.39
C LYS A 98 14.61 -0.15 8.00
N TRP A 99 13.39 0.39 8.03
CA TRP A 99 12.19 -0.28 7.56
C TRP A 99 12.30 -0.66 6.08
N ASP A 100 12.56 0.31 5.20
CA ASP A 100 12.66 0.10 3.75
C ASP A 100 13.72 -0.97 3.41
N LYS A 101 14.87 -0.93 4.09
CA LYS A 101 15.93 -1.94 3.93
C LYS A 101 15.44 -3.34 4.33
N ARG A 102 14.74 -3.45 5.46
CA ARG A 102 14.25 -4.75 5.96
C ARG A 102 13.14 -5.31 5.10
N ILE A 103 12.25 -4.47 4.59
CA ILE A 103 11.23 -4.89 3.62
C ILE A 103 11.91 -5.40 2.34
N MET A 104 12.93 -4.70 1.83
CA MET A 104 13.70 -5.16 0.67
C MET A 104 14.30 -6.56 0.90
N GLU A 105 15.02 -6.74 2.02
CA GLU A 105 15.61 -8.03 2.38
C GLU A 105 14.54 -9.12 2.52
N PHE A 106 13.42 -8.79 3.17
CA PHE A 106 12.32 -9.73 3.39
C PHE A 106 11.63 -10.17 2.11
N VAL A 107 11.25 -9.26 1.21
CA VAL A 107 10.55 -9.63 -0.05
C VAL A 107 11.45 -10.43 -0.98
N ILE A 108 12.78 -10.22 -0.93
CA ILE A 108 13.75 -11.04 -1.66
C ILE A 108 13.83 -12.44 -1.04
N GLU A 109 13.89 -12.54 0.28
CA GLU A 109 13.97 -13.81 1.00
C GLU A 109 12.76 -14.72 0.75
N ILE A 110 11.54 -14.16 0.71
CA ILE A 110 10.29 -14.92 0.52
C ILE A 110 9.86 -15.09 -0.94
N SER A 111 10.76 -14.85 -1.90
CA SER A 111 10.47 -14.82 -3.34
C SER A 111 10.26 -16.20 -3.99
N ASP A 112 10.42 -17.28 -3.23
CA ASP A 112 10.16 -18.66 -3.65
C ASP A 112 8.70 -18.85 -4.10
N LYS A 113 7.75 -18.26 -3.37
CA LYS A 113 6.31 -18.30 -3.67
C LYS A 113 5.82 -16.96 -4.22
N PRO A 114 4.86 -16.92 -5.16
CA PRO A 114 4.24 -15.68 -5.62
C PRO A 114 3.73 -14.80 -4.47
N LEU A 115 3.88 -13.48 -4.59
CA LEU A 115 3.60 -12.53 -3.52
C LEU A 115 2.64 -11.43 -3.99
N ILE A 116 1.67 -11.11 -3.16
CA ILE A 116 0.86 -9.90 -3.21
C ILE A 116 1.22 -9.07 -1.98
N TRP A 117 1.92 -7.96 -2.15
CA TRP A 117 2.25 -7.01 -1.10
C TRP A 117 1.33 -5.80 -1.17
N CYS A 118 0.62 -5.51 -0.09
CA CYS A 118 -0.39 -4.48 -0.04
C CYS A 118 -0.33 -3.63 1.24
N GLY A 119 -1.07 -2.53 1.26
CA GLY A 119 -1.23 -1.64 2.42
C GLY A 119 -0.82 -0.19 2.14
N ASP A 120 -0.83 0.65 3.18
CA ASP A 120 -0.29 2.00 3.14
C ASP A 120 1.24 1.96 3.23
N LEU A 121 1.89 2.20 2.11
CA LEU A 121 3.35 2.18 1.98
C LEU A 121 3.99 3.55 2.24
N ASN A 122 3.18 4.58 2.53
CA ASN A 122 3.61 5.93 2.85
C ASN A 122 4.66 6.46 1.87
N VAL A 123 4.43 6.22 0.58
CA VAL A 123 5.28 6.71 -0.52
C VAL A 123 4.48 6.78 -1.82
N SER A 124 4.52 7.90 -2.53
CA SER A 124 4.09 8.03 -3.92
C SER A 124 5.31 7.88 -4.82
N HIS A 125 5.34 6.84 -5.65
CA HIS A 125 6.56 6.43 -6.36
C HIS A 125 7.02 7.47 -7.39
N GLU A 126 6.11 7.90 -8.25
CA GLU A 126 6.42 8.79 -9.37
C GLU A 126 5.62 10.09 -9.33
N GLU A 127 6.03 11.09 -10.12
CA GLU A 127 5.33 12.40 -10.16
C GLU A 127 3.87 12.29 -10.57
N ILE A 128 3.55 11.26 -11.35
CA ILE A 128 2.20 10.93 -11.76
C ILE A 128 1.31 10.46 -10.59
N ASP A 129 1.93 10.00 -9.50
CA ASP A 129 1.25 9.46 -8.31
C ASP A 129 0.87 10.53 -7.29
N VAL A 130 1.13 11.80 -7.61
CA VAL A 130 0.67 12.92 -6.81
C VAL A 130 -0.06 13.95 -7.66
N SER A 131 -1.11 14.54 -7.10
CA SER A 131 -1.89 15.56 -7.80
C SER A 131 -1.07 16.81 -8.17
N HIS A 132 -0.14 17.22 -7.29
CA HIS A 132 0.62 18.47 -7.41
C HIS A 132 2.11 18.24 -7.12
N PRO A 133 2.88 17.70 -8.10
CA PRO A 133 4.26 17.28 -7.87
C PRO A 133 5.16 18.43 -7.39
N GLU A 134 5.01 19.64 -7.92
CA GLU A 134 5.78 20.81 -7.49
C GLU A 134 5.53 21.18 -6.03
N PHE A 135 4.26 21.16 -5.60
CA PHE A 135 3.88 21.45 -4.23
C PHE A 135 4.50 20.42 -3.27
N PHE A 136 4.36 19.14 -3.57
CA PHE A 136 4.89 18.09 -2.70
C PHE A 136 6.43 18.07 -2.69
N SER A 137 7.08 18.29 -3.83
CA SER A 137 8.56 18.30 -3.92
C SER A 137 9.19 19.49 -3.20
N SER A 138 8.50 20.62 -3.13
CA SER A 138 9.01 21.86 -2.51
C SER A 138 8.42 22.16 -1.13
N ALA A 139 7.55 21.29 -0.61
CA ALA A 139 6.92 21.48 0.69
C ALA A 139 7.98 21.62 1.80
N LYS A 140 7.72 22.56 2.71
CA LYS A 140 8.55 22.83 3.88
C LYS A 140 7.65 23.08 5.08
N LEU A 141 8.12 22.70 6.26
CA LEU A 141 7.55 23.13 7.53
C LEU A 141 8.51 24.10 8.21
N ASN A 142 8.00 25.20 8.75
CA ASN A 142 8.82 26.16 9.48
C ASN A 142 9.50 25.50 10.68
N GLY A 143 10.81 25.71 10.83
CA GLY A 143 11.61 25.11 11.90
C GLY A 143 12.04 23.66 11.66
N TYR A 144 11.63 23.05 10.55
CA TYR A 144 12.04 21.70 10.18
C TYR A 144 13.17 21.73 9.15
N ILE A 145 14.27 21.03 9.43
CA ILE A 145 15.41 20.85 8.53
C ILE A 145 15.64 19.34 8.34
N PRO A 146 15.42 18.79 7.14
CA PRO A 146 15.70 17.39 6.88
C PRO A 146 17.21 17.11 6.99
N PRO A 147 17.60 15.87 7.36
CA PRO A 147 19.01 15.53 7.54
C PRO A 147 19.82 15.60 6.24
N ASN A 148 19.19 15.34 5.08
CA ASN A 148 19.84 15.39 3.77
C ASN A 148 18.98 16.17 2.76
N LYS A 149 19.62 16.63 1.69
CA LYS A 149 18.93 17.35 0.60
C LYS A 149 17.87 16.49 -0.08
N GLU A 150 18.11 15.18 -0.27
CA GLU A 150 17.12 14.27 -0.87
C GLU A 150 15.90 13.95 0.02
N ASP A 151 15.94 14.34 1.29
CA ASP A 151 14.83 14.23 2.25
C ASP A 151 13.99 15.52 2.27
N CYS A 152 14.31 16.53 1.45
CA CYS A 152 13.47 17.71 1.27
C CYS A 152 12.16 17.37 0.54
N GLY A 153 11.10 18.08 0.90
CA GLY A 153 9.76 17.91 0.34
C GLY A 153 8.80 17.27 1.35
N GLN A 154 7.61 16.93 0.87
CA GLN A 154 6.57 16.27 1.65
C GLN A 154 7.00 14.82 1.97
N PRO A 155 6.96 14.41 3.25
CA PRO A 155 7.04 13.00 3.65
C PRO A 155 6.05 12.14 2.87
N GLY A 156 6.53 11.04 2.31
CA GLY A 156 5.82 10.22 1.36
C GLY A 156 6.03 10.62 -0.11
N PHE A 157 6.77 11.69 -0.41
CA PHE A 157 7.12 12.06 -1.78
C PHE A 157 8.55 12.63 -1.91
N THR A 158 9.40 12.43 -0.90
CA THR A 158 10.79 12.86 -0.98
C THR A 158 11.55 12.03 -2.03
N LEU A 159 12.60 12.61 -2.61
CA LEU A 159 13.44 11.89 -3.58
C LEU A 159 14.05 10.62 -2.97
N SER A 160 14.41 10.65 -1.69
CA SER A 160 15.00 9.50 -1.00
C SER A 160 14.00 8.36 -0.82
N GLU A 161 12.75 8.64 -0.42
CA GLU A 161 11.70 7.62 -0.30
C GLU A 161 11.38 6.99 -1.66
N ARG A 162 11.18 7.82 -2.69
CA ARG A 162 10.90 7.36 -4.06
C ARG A 162 11.97 6.41 -4.58
N LYS A 163 13.25 6.77 -4.41
CA LYS A 163 14.38 5.93 -4.84
C LYS A 163 14.45 4.60 -4.10
N ARG A 164 14.23 4.59 -2.79
CA ARG A 164 14.24 3.35 -2.00
C ARG A 164 13.07 2.46 -2.36
N PHE A 165 11.88 3.02 -2.58
CA PHE A 165 10.72 2.27 -3.03
C PHE A 165 10.95 1.64 -4.40
N GLY A 166 11.45 2.41 -5.38
CA GLY A 166 11.82 1.87 -6.69
C GLY A 166 12.89 0.78 -6.63
N ALA A 167 13.86 0.89 -5.71
CA ALA A 167 14.85 -0.16 -5.47
C ALA A 167 14.21 -1.44 -4.92
N ILE A 168 13.29 -1.34 -3.95
CA ILE A 168 12.55 -2.49 -3.42
C ILE A 168 11.79 -3.20 -4.56
N LEU A 169 11.06 -2.44 -5.39
CA LEU A 169 10.29 -3.02 -6.49
C LEU A 169 11.19 -3.76 -7.49
N LYS A 170 12.32 -3.14 -7.85
CA LYS A 170 13.28 -3.70 -8.79
C LYS A 170 13.96 -4.97 -8.24
N GLU A 171 14.55 -4.91 -7.05
CA GLU A 171 15.32 -6.02 -6.49
C GLU A 171 14.41 -7.19 -6.07
N GLY A 172 13.17 -6.90 -5.64
CA GLY A 172 12.16 -7.92 -5.32
C GLY A 172 11.46 -8.52 -6.53
N MET A 173 11.75 -8.07 -7.76
CA MET A 173 11.02 -8.46 -8.98
C MET A 173 9.50 -8.29 -8.81
N LEU A 174 9.10 -7.06 -8.45
CA LEU A 174 7.75 -6.69 -8.12
C LEU A 174 7.20 -5.62 -9.08
N ALA A 175 5.92 -5.74 -9.41
CA ALA A 175 5.18 -4.83 -10.26
C ALA A 175 4.07 -4.12 -9.45
N ASP A 176 3.92 -2.82 -9.67
CA ASP A 176 2.79 -2.03 -9.18
C ASP A 176 1.55 -2.35 -10.01
N ALA A 177 0.54 -2.99 -9.42
CA ALA A 177 -0.63 -3.48 -10.14
C ALA A 177 -1.47 -2.36 -10.77
N TYR A 178 -1.63 -1.23 -10.05
CA TYR A 178 -2.34 -0.08 -10.58
C TYR A 178 -1.61 0.49 -11.80
N ARG A 179 -0.29 0.69 -11.70
CA ARG A 179 0.51 1.20 -12.83
C ARG A 179 0.76 0.18 -13.92
N PHE A 180 0.57 -1.11 -13.65
CA PHE A 180 0.56 -2.13 -14.69
C PHE A 180 -0.60 -1.91 -15.67
N LEU A 181 -1.79 -1.59 -15.16
CA LEU A 181 -2.99 -1.31 -15.97
C LEU A 181 -3.07 0.16 -16.43
N GLN A 182 -2.89 1.12 -15.51
CA GLN A 182 -3.13 2.55 -15.71
C GLN A 182 -1.82 3.32 -15.89
N LYS A 183 -1.42 3.53 -17.16
CA LYS A 183 -0.17 4.22 -17.53
C LYS A 183 -0.26 5.74 -17.43
N GLU A 184 -1.46 6.30 -17.50
CA GLU A 184 -1.70 7.73 -17.50
C GLU A 184 -2.17 8.25 -16.13
N LYS A 185 -2.19 9.58 -16.00
CA LYS A 185 -2.59 10.23 -14.76
C LYS A 185 -4.11 10.34 -14.71
N ASP A 186 -4.73 9.66 -13.76
CA ASP A 186 -6.14 9.85 -13.46
C ASP A 186 -6.27 10.89 -12.32
N MET A 187 -6.79 12.08 -12.64
CA MET A 187 -6.99 13.15 -11.66
C MET A 187 -8.26 12.97 -10.82
N GLU A 188 -9.15 12.06 -11.21
CA GLU A 188 -10.40 11.78 -10.52
C GLU A 188 -10.22 10.63 -9.53
N ARG A 189 -9.69 9.49 -9.99
CA ARG A 189 -9.57 8.24 -9.22
C ARG A 189 -8.14 7.73 -9.04
N GLY A 190 -7.12 8.49 -9.45
CA GLY A 190 -5.72 8.04 -9.40
C GLY A 190 -5.02 8.12 -8.05
N PHE A 191 -5.72 8.42 -6.95
CA PHE A 191 -5.11 8.69 -5.64
C PHE A 191 -5.85 7.98 -4.52
N SER A 192 -5.09 7.46 -3.55
CA SER A 192 -5.63 6.72 -2.41
C SER A 192 -5.74 7.58 -1.15
N TRP A 193 -4.92 8.62 -1.02
CA TRP A 193 -4.95 9.58 0.08
C TRP A 193 -5.32 10.97 -0.40
N SER A 194 -6.12 11.69 0.39
CA SER A 194 -6.45 13.08 0.16
C SER A 194 -6.28 13.93 1.41
N GLY A 195 -5.56 15.04 1.23
CA GLY A 195 -5.44 16.05 2.27
C GLY A 195 -6.78 16.67 2.65
N ASN A 196 -6.79 17.30 3.82
CA ASN A 196 -8.00 17.93 4.37
C ASN A 196 -8.67 18.83 3.32
N PRO A 197 -10.02 18.77 3.20
CA PRO A 197 -10.74 19.56 2.20
C PRO A 197 -10.66 21.06 2.49
N VAL A 198 -10.08 21.51 3.60
CA VAL A 198 -9.88 22.91 3.93
C VAL A 198 -8.39 23.20 4.15
N GLY A 199 -7.97 24.41 3.80
CA GLY A 199 -6.61 24.91 4.06
C GLY A 199 -5.60 24.49 3.00
N LYS A 200 -4.31 24.45 3.40
CA LYS A 200 -3.18 24.33 2.46
C LYS A 200 -3.14 23.02 1.66
N TYR A 201 -3.81 21.98 2.15
CA TYR A 201 -3.87 20.68 1.48
C TYR A 201 -5.17 20.43 0.70
N ARG A 202 -6.07 21.43 0.58
CA ARG A 202 -7.30 21.28 -0.22
C ARG A 202 -6.96 20.88 -1.66
N GLY A 203 -7.53 19.76 -2.10
CA GLY A 203 -7.31 19.18 -3.44
C GLY A 203 -5.93 18.55 -3.64
N LYS A 204 -5.08 18.48 -2.61
CA LYS A 204 -3.77 17.82 -2.65
C LYS A 204 -3.94 16.35 -2.27
N ARG A 205 -3.67 15.49 -3.23
CA ARG A 205 -3.86 14.03 -3.19
C ARG A 205 -2.57 13.29 -3.55
N MET A 206 -2.40 12.12 -2.96
CA MET A 206 -1.24 11.22 -3.12
C MET A 206 -1.74 9.78 -3.29
N ARG A 207 -1.04 8.97 -4.09
CA ARG A 207 -1.24 7.52 -4.15
C ARG A 207 -0.18 6.86 -3.28
N ILE A 208 -0.57 6.37 -2.12
CA ILE A 208 0.32 5.78 -1.11
C ILE A 208 -0.12 4.39 -0.65
N ASP A 209 -1.30 3.95 -1.06
CA ASP A 209 -1.82 2.61 -0.84
C ASP A 209 -1.67 1.80 -2.13
N TYR A 210 -1.15 0.58 -2.01
CA TYR A 210 -0.74 -0.21 -3.16
C TYR A 210 -1.26 -1.64 -3.10
N PHE A 211 -1.42 -2.21 -4.29
CA PHE A 211 -1.16 -3.61 -4.53
C PHE A 211 0.10 -3.73 -5.40
N ILE A 212 1.12 -4.33 -4.82
CA ILE A 212 2.38 -4.70 -5.46
C ILE A 212 2.35 -6.21 -5.64
N VAL A 213 2.54 -6.72 -6.84
CA VAL A 213 2.52 -8.16 -7.12
C VAL A 213 3.88 -8.63 -7.61
N SER A 214 4.28 -9.86 -7.31
CA SER A 214 5.46 -10.43 -7.94
C SER A 214 5.27 -10.53 -9.45
N GLU A 215 6.37 -10.46 -10.21
CA GLU A 215 6.33 -10.58 -11.68
C GLU A 215 5.62 -11.87 -12.14
N LYS A 216 5.64 -12.94 -11.33
CA LYS A 216 4.92 -14.21 -11.56
C LYS A 216 3.39 -14.06 -11.60
N LEU A 217 2.82 -13.01 -10.99
CA LEU A 217 1.38 -12.75 -10.93
C LEU A 217 0.91 -11.61 -11.82
N LYS A 218 1.82 -10.82 -12.42
CA LYS A 218 1.45 -9.59 -13.10
C LYS A 218 0.48 -9.81 -14.28
N ASP A 219 0.66 -10.89 -15.03
CA ASP A 219 -0.17 -11.20 -16.21
C ASP A 219 -1.57 -11.73 -15.81
N ARG A 220 -1.78 -11.99 -14.51
CA ARG A 220 -3.08 -12.32 -13.94
C ARG A 220 -3.83 -11.08 -13.42
N ILE A 221 -3.24 -9.89 -13.45
CA ILE A 221 -3.94 -8.67 -13.02
C ILE A 221 -5.09 -8.37 -13.98
N VAL A 222 -6.32 -8.42 -13.46
CA VAL A 222 -7.55 -8.07 -14.20
C VAL A 222 -7.94 -6.62 -13.92
N ALA A 223 -7.98 -6.24 -12.65
CA ALA A 223 -8.34 -4.89 -12.22
C ALA A 223 -7.53 -4.49 -10.98
N CYS A 224 -7.25 -3.19 -10.84
CA CYS A 224 -6.71 -2.62 -9.63
C CYS A 224 -7.24 -1.20 -9.51
N ASP A 225 -8.17 -0.96 -8.58
CA ASP A 225 -8.99 0.25 -8.57
C ASP A 225 -8.92 0.95 -7.21
N MET A 226 -8.92 2.28 -7.27
CA MET A 226 -9.15 3.14 -6.12
C MET A 226 -10.64 3.48 -6.06
N HIS A 227 -11.21 3.35 -4.86
CA HIS A 227 -12.65 3.56 -4.64
C HIS A 227 -12.99 4.98 -4.18
N GLY A 228 -11.98 5.84 -4.04
CA GLY A 228 -12.13 7.26 -3.72
C GLY A 228 -12.11 8.14 -4.97
N GLN A 229 -12.89 9.22 -4.95
CA GLN A 229 -12.88 10.19 -6.04
C GLN A 229 -13.13 11.64 -5.62
N GLY A 230 -12.67 12.55 -6.47
CA GLY A 230 -12.91 13.99 -6.36
C GLY A 230 -12.21 14.65 -5.17
N ILE A 231 -12.47 15.96 -4.99
CA ILE A 231 -11.90 16.76 -3.89
C ILE A 231 -12.78 16.72 -2.62
N GLU A 232 -14.03 16.29 -2.78
CA GLU A 232 -15.05 16.24 -1.73
C GLU A 232 -15.08 14.87 -1.01
N LEU A 233 -14.02 14.06 -1.19
CA LEU A 233 -13.77 12.80 -0.48
C LEU A 233 -14.88 11.74 -0.64
N GLN A 234 -15.49 11.65 -1.82
CA GLN A 234 -16.45 10.57 -2.07
C GLN A 234 -15.73 9.23 -2.07
N GLY A 235 -16.25 8.24 -1.36
CA GLY A 235 -15.65 6.89 -1.27
C GLY A 235 -14.48 6.77 -0.27
N PHE A 236 -14.23 7.79 0.56
CA PHE A 236 -13.22 7.76 1.62
C PHE A 236 -13.78 7.33 2.99
N TYR A 237 -15.11 7.19 3.12
CA TYR A 237 -15.79 6.61 4.27
C TYR A 237 -15.39 7.16 5.67
N GLY A 238 -14.97 8.42 5.75
CA GLY A 238 -14.55 9.06 7.01
C GLY A 238 -13.07 8.88 7.37
N SER A 239 -12.29 8.23 6.50
CA SER A 239 -10.83 8.24 6.47
C SER A 239 -10.31 9.33 5.52
N ASP A 240 -9.04 9.68 5.61
CA ASP A 240 -8.32 10.46 4.59
C ASP A 240 -7.71 9.56 3.50
N HIS A 241 -7.84 8.23 3.67
CA HIS A 241 -7.59 7.23 2.64
C HIS A 241 -8.90 6.66 2.08
N CYS A 242 -8.87 6.18 0.83
CA CYS A 242 -9.96 5.40 0.24
C CYS A 242 -9.55 3.94 0.08
N PRO A 243 -10.52 3.01 0.01
CA PRO A 243 -10.22 1.63 -0.28
C PRO A 243 -9.54 1.46 -1.64
N VAL A 244 -8.69 0.44 -1.72
CA VAL A 244 -8.07 -0.02 -2.97
C VAL A 244 -8.43 -1.50 -3.13
N SER A 245 -8.76 -1.92 -4.34
CA SER A 245 -8.99 -3.33 -4.68
C SER A 245 -8.00 -3.85 -5.72
N LEU A 246 -7.70 -5.14 -5.64
CA LEU A 246 -7.03 -5.91 -6.70
C LEU A 246 -7.89 -7.10 -7.07
N GLU A 247 -8.04 -7.32 -8.38
CA GLU A 247 -8.68 -8.50 -8.95
C GLU A 247 -7.66 -9.28 -9.78
N LEU A 248 -7.50 -10.57 -9.46
CA LEU A 248 -6.68 -11.50 -10.23
C LEU A 248 -7.52 -12.55 -10.94
N SER A 249 -7.15 -12.89 -12.18
CA SER A 249 -7.69 -14.04 -12.89
C SER A 249 -7.32 -15.34 -12.16
N GLN A 250 -8.07 -16.41 -12.42
CA GLN A 250 -7.75 -17.74 -11.92
C GLN A 250 -6.33 -18.19 -12.32
N ALA A 251 -5.75 -19.07 -11.51
CA ALA A 251 -4.53 -19.76 -11.89
C ALA A 251 -4.85 -20.71 -13.04
N SER A 252 -4.06 -20.65 -14.12
CA SER A 252 -4.18 -21.63 -15.20
C SER A 252 -3.71 -23.00 -14.67
N PRO A 253 -4.46 -24.09 -14.89
CA PRO A 253 -4.06 -25.44 -14.46
C PRO A 253 -2.71 -25.91 -15.00
N ASP A 254 -2.22 -25.28 -16.07
CA ASP A 254 -1.04 -25.71 -16.82
C ASP A 254 0.30 -25.06 -16.37
N SER A 255 0.30 -24.13 -15.40
CA SER A 255 1.53 -23.42 -15.01
C SER A 255 2.47 -24.19 -14.06
N ASP A 256 2.05 -25.35 -13.55
CA ASP A 256 2.89 -26.22 -12.70
C ASP A 256 3.77 -27.20 -13.51
N GLN A 257 3.78 -27.08 -14.85
CA GLN A 257 4.60 -27.92 -15.73
C GLN A 257 5.48 -27.09 -16.68
N SER A 258 6.44 -26.34 -16.14
CA SER A 258 7.59 -25.86 -16.94
C SER A 258 8.83 -25.61 -16.10
#